data_AF-A0A6H1WZT1-F1
#
_entry.id   AF-A0A6H1WZT1-F1
#
_cell.length_a   1.000
_cell.length_b   1.000
_cell.length_c   1.000
_cell.angle_alpha   90.00
_cell.angle_beta   90.00
_cell.angle_gamma   90.00
#
_symmetry.space_group_name_H-M   'P 1'
#
loop_
_entity.id
_entity.type
_entity.pdbx_description
1 polymer ?
#
loop_
_entity_poly.entity_id
_entity_poly.type
_entity_poly.pdbx_seq_one_letter_code
_entity_poly.pdbx_strand_id
1 'polypeptide(L)'
;MSKYSNFIDKIINESPDFMVIEEDNEKYLLFDRFVTSLSDNAMPWLFKVYLDKNYNILRDDKLTDEIKEKYKDAHMKIIDINGNIFLNKDTINVILNELEIHNQIEFNEKILEYKLV
;
A
#
# COMPACT_ATOMS: atom_id res chain seq x y z
N MET A 1 -3.47 -13.81 10.68
CA MET A 1 -3.17 -13.60 9.25
C MET A 1 -4.11 -12.52 8.74
N SER A 2 -3.59 -11.50 8.03
CA SER A 2 -4.42 -10.47 7.41
C SER A 2 -5.32 -11.10 6.34
N LYS A 3 -6.58 -10.63 6.23
CA LYS A 3 -7.50 -11.05 5.18
C LYS A 3 -7.01 -10.72 3.76
N TYR A 4 -6.06 -9.80 3.63
CA TYR A 4 -5.45 -9.45 2.35
C TYR A 4 -4.18 -10.24 2.05
N SER A 5 -3.71 -11.12 2.95
CA SER A 5 -2.41 -11.79 2.78
C SER A 5 -2.29 -12.46 1.42
N ASN A 6 -3.30 -13.22 1.01
CA ASN A 6 -3.29 -13.92 -0.28
C ASN A 6 -3.19 -12.94 -1.47
N PHE A 7 -3.88 -11.80 -1.40
CA PHE A 7 -3.82 -10.77 -2.44
C PHE A 7 -2.45 -10.10 -2.48
N ILE A 8 -1.93 -9.69 -1.31
CA ILE A 8 -0.62 -9.05 -1.18
C ILE A 8 0.50 -9.99 -1.64
N ASP A 9 0.45 -11.26 -1.25
CA ASP A 9 1.41 -12.28 -1.65
C ASP A 9 1.34 -12.52 -3.17
N LYS A 10 0.13 -12.59 -3.74
CA LYS A 10 -0.07 -12.72 -5.18
C LYS A 10 0.55 -11.54 -5.94
N ILE A 11 0.22 -10.30 -5.58
CA ILE A 11 0.76 -9.12 -6.29
C ILE A 11 2.28 -9.03 -6.18
N ILE A 12 2.87 -9.39 -5.03
CA ILE A 12 4.34 -9.40 -4.87
C ILE A 12 4.97 -10.47 -5.76
N ASN A 13 4.43 -11.69 -5.76
CA ASN A 13 5.00 -12.81 -6.51
C ASN A 13 4.80 -12.71 -8.02
N GLU A 14 3.76 -12.02 -8.48
CA GLU A 14 3.48 -11.77 -9.90
C GLU A 14 4.14 -10.49 -10.41
N SER A 15 4.79 -9.71 -9.54
CA SER A 15 5.44 -8.46 -9.95
C SER A 15 6.82 -8.70 -10.55
N PRO A 16 7.22 -7.91 -11.56
CA PRO A 16 8.58 -7.94 -12.07
C PRO A 16 9.62 -7.64 -10.98
N ASP A 17 10.80 -8.23 -11.08
CA ASP A 17 11.88 -8.08 -10.09
C ASP A 17 12.24 -6.62 -9.82
N PHE A 18 12.20 -5.72 -10.81
CA PHE A 18 12.53 -4.31 -10.60
C PHE A 18 11.44 -3.52 -9.84
N MET A 19 10.25 -4.10 -9.67
CA MET A 19 9.15 -3.55 -8.88
C MET A 19 9.11 -4.13 -7.46
N VAL A 20 10.02 -5.04 -7.12
CA VAL A 20 10.11 -5.65 -5.80
C VAL A 20 11.54 -5.49 -5.30
N ILE A 21 11.70 -5.05 -4.05
CA ILE A 21 13.02 -5.07 -3.41
C ILE A 21 12.97 -5.95 -2.18
N GLU A 22 14.11 -6.49 -1.81
CA GLU A 22 14.29 -7.28 -0.60
C GLU A 22 15.33 -6.62 0.29
N GLU A 23 14.93 -6.29 1.52
CA GLU A 23 15.80 -5.68 2.53
C GLU A 23 15.46 -6.33 3.87
N ASP A 24 16.47 -6.75 4.63
CA ASP A 24 16.31 -7.42 5.93
C ASP A 24 15.37 -8.66 5.92
N ASN A 25 15.46 -9.49 4.88
CA ASN A 25 14.56 -10.65 4.63
C ASN A 25 13.07 -10.28 4.48
N GLU A 26 12.77 -9.01 4.18
CA GLU A 26 11.43 -8.52 3.94
C GLU A 26 11.30 -8.03 2.50
N LYS A 27 10.17 -8.37 1.85
CA LYS A 27 9.86 -7.92 0.49
C LYS A 27 9.03 -6.65 0.53
N TYR A 28 9.39 -5.71 -0.32
CA TYR A 28 8.70 -4.45 -0.51
C TYR A 28 8.25 -4.34 -1.96
N LEU A 29 7.03 -3.85 -2.17
CA LEU A 29 6.43 -3.71 -3.48
C LEU A 29 6.39 -2.24 -3.88
N LEU A 30 6.76 -1.96 -5.12
CA LEU A 30 6.63 -0.63 -5.72
C LEU A 30 5.18 -0.14 -5.60
N PHE A 31 5.01 1.04 -5.06
CA PHE A 31 3.72 1.64 -4.79
C PHE A 31 2.87 1.77 -6.04
N ASP A 32 3.46 2.20 -7.15
CA ASP A 32 2.77 2.34 -8.44
C ASP A 32 2.25 0.97 -8.94
N ARG A 33 2.97 -0.13 -8.67
CA ARG A 33 2.53 -1.49 -8.98
C ARG A 33 1.37 -1.93 -8.08
N PHE A 34 1.40 -1.57 -6.80
CA PHE A 34 0.28 -1.80 -5.89
C PHE A 34 -0.97 -1.04 -6.34
N VAL A 35 -0.87 0.25 -6.65
CA VAL A 35 -2.03 1.05 -7.12
C VAL A 35 -2.62 0.48 -8.40
N THR A 36 -1.77 0.15 -9.39
CA THR A 36 -2.25 -0.44 -10.65
C THR A 36 -2.85 -1.82 -10.46
N SER A 37 -2.49 -2.56 -9.40
CA SER A 37 -3.16 -3.82 -9.05
C SER A 37 -4.61 -3.64 -8.55
N LEU A 38 -4.96 -2.45 -8.06
CA LEU A 38 -6.31 -2.14 -7.58
C LEU A 38 -7.18 -1.50 -8.66
N SER A 39 -6.59 -0.81 -9.64
CA SER A 39 -7.34 -0.25 -10.75
C SER A 39 -6.39 0.13 -11.90
N ASP A 40 -6.75 -0.31 -13.10
CA ASP A 40 -6.06 0.05 -14.34
C ASP A 40 -6.12 1.56 -14.63
N ASN A 41 -7.09 2.26 -14.03
CA ASN A 41 -7.29 3.70 -14.16
C ASN A 41 -6.82 4.50 -12.94
N ALA A 42 -6.37 3.84 -11.87
CA ALA A 42 -5.90 4.56 -10.69
C ALA A 42 -4.57 5.20 -10.99
N MET A 43 -4.55 6.53 -10.92
CA MET A 43 -3.34 7.30 -11.07
C MET A 43 -2.54 7.25 -9.75
N PRO A 44 -1.33 6.64 -9.71
CA PRO A 44 -0.57 6.49 -8.48
C PRO A 44 -0.21 7.80 -7.80
N TRP A 45 -0.14 8.91 -8.56
CA TRP A 45 0.09 10.23 -8.00
C TRP A 45 -1.02 10.71 -7.07
N LEU A 46 -2.26 10.22 -7.22
CA LEU A 46 -3.39 10.63 -6.37
C LEU A 46 -3.19 10.22 -4.92
N PHE A 47 -2.50 9.11 -4.69
CA PHE A 47 -2.10 8.65 -3.36
C PHE A 47 -0.78 9.30 -2.88
N LYS A 48 0.12 9.71 -3.80
CA LYS A 48 1.33 10.48 -3.47
C LYS A 48 1.02 11.87 -2.90
N VAL A 49 -0.20 12.39 -3.05
CA VAL A 49 -0.67 13.66 -2.44
C VAL A 49 -0.63 13.60 -0.90
N TYR A 50 -0.57 12.41 -0.31
CA TYR A 50 -0.54 12.24 1.14
C TYR A 50 0.85 11.97 1.73
N LEU A 51 1.98 12.11 1.03
CA LEU A 51 3.32 11.85 1.61
C LEU A 51 4.39 12.87 1.20
N ASP A 52 5.17 13.42 2.15
CA ASP A 52 6.22 14.42 1.93
C ASP A 52 7.61 13.77 1.71
N LYS A 53 8.64 14.58 1.45
CA LYS A 53 10.03 14.11 1.19
C LYS A 53 10.71 13.42 2.38
N ASN A 54 10.11 13.50 3.57
CA ASN A 54 10.50 12.79 4.79
C ASN A 54 9.44 11.75 5.21
N TYR A 55 8.49 11.43 4.32
CA TYR A 55 7.41 10.46 4.51
C TYR A 55 6.47 10.78 5.68
N ASN A 56 6.33 12.05 6.03
CA ASN A 56 5.17 12.50 6.80
C ASN A 56 3.97 12.59 5.87
N ILE A 57 2.77 12.34 6.40
CA ILE A 57 1.60 12.76 5.64
C ILE A 57 1.67 14.28 5.47
N LEU A 58 1.49 14.76 4.23
CA LEU A 58 1.83 16.13 3.78
C LEU A 58 1.08 17.26 4.53
N ARG A 59 0.24 16.92 5.49
CA ARG A 59 -0.34 17.84 6.46
C ARG A 59 -0.08 17.34 7.87
N ASP A 60 0.43 18.22 8.73
CA ASP A 60 0.07 18.21 10.14
C ASP A 60 -1.43 18.52 10.22
N ASP A 61 -2.24 17.53 9.89
CA ASP A 61 -3.66 17.53 10.14
C ASP A 61 -4.02 16.39 11.06
N LYS A 62 -5.14 16.55 11.72
CA LYS A 62 -5.68 15.60 12.69
C LYS A 62 -5.78 14.18 12.11
N LEU A 63 -5.95 14.05 10.80
CA LEU A 63 -6.02 12.78 10.07
C LEU A 63 -4.68 12.01 10.15
N THR A 64 -3.56 12.71 10.05
CA THR A 64 -2.22 12.11 10.10
C THR A 64 -1.90 11.50 11.46
N ASP A 65 -2.17 12.24 12.53
CA ASP A 65 -1.95 11.77 13.90
C ASP A 65 -2.92 10.65 14.27
N GLU A 66 -4.19 10.75 13.84
CA GLU A 66 -5.18 9.69 14.01
C GLU A 66 -4.75 8.38 13.34
N ILE A 67 -4.19 8.43 12.11
CA ILE A 67 -3.67 7.24 11.42
C ILE A 67 -2.44 6.69 12.13
N LYS A 68 -1.48 7.55 12.51
CA LYS A 68 -0.28 7.12 13.26
C LYS A 68 -0.64 6.44 14.57
N GLU A 69 -1.63 6.96 15.30
CA GLU A 69 -2.07 6.37 16.57
C GLU A 69 -2.89 5.09 16.36
N LYS A 70 -3.79 5.07 15.37
CA LYS A 70 -4.61 3.89 15.00
C LYS A 70 -3.75 2.70 14.58
N TYR A 71 -2.63 2.94 13.90
CA TYR A 71 -1.73 1.91 13.39
C TYR A 71 -0.34 1.92 14.04
N LYS A 72 -0.22 2.46 15.25
CA LYS A 72 1.06 2.53 15.98
C LYS A 72 1.74 1.18 16.18
N ASP A 73 0.94 0.12 16.26
CA ASP A 73 1.39 -1.26 16.46
C ASP A 73 1.60 -2.01 15.12
N ALA A 74 1.31 -1.38 13.99
CA ALA A 74 1.61 -1.94 12.67
C ALA A 74 3.07 -1.67 12.32
N HIS A 75 3.78 -2.69 11.84
CA HIS A 75 5.18 -2.56 11.41
C HIS A 75 5.27 -1.97 10.00
N MET A 76 4.61 -0.82 9.77
CA MET A 76 4.63 -0.14 8.49
C MET A 76 6.04 0.33 8.15
N LYS A 77 6.55 -0.08 6.98
CA LYS A 77 7.84 0.33 6.46
C LYS A 77 7.70 0.77 5.00
N ILE A 78 8.41 1.85 4.68
CA ILE A 78 8.44 2.49 3.37
C ILE A 78 9.89 2.76 3.00
N ILE A 79 10.27 2.45 1.77
CA ILE A 79 11.60 2.72 1.22
C ILE A 79 11.45 3.60 -0.02
N ASP A 80 12.26 4.65 -0.14
CA ASP A 80 12.36 5.45 -1.36
C ASP A 80 13.70 5.17 -2.04
N ILE A 81 13.63 4.78 -3.31
CA ILE A 81 14.79 4.63 -4.17
C ILE A 81 14.61 5.55 -5.38
N ASN A 82 15.28 6.70 -5.37
CA ASN A 82 15.29 7.69 -6.45
C ASN A 82 13.88 8.19 -6.84
N GLY A 83 13.00 8.39 -5.86
CA GLY A 83 11.61 8.82 -6.04
C GLY A 83 10.62 7.68 -6.28
N ASN A 84 11.08 6.42 -6.24
CA ASN A 84 10.22 5.24 -6.30
C ASN A 84 9.94 4.75 -4.87
N ILE A 85 8.66 4.73 -4.50
CA ILE A 85 8.21 4.33 -3.17
C ILE A 85 7.95 2.83 -3.17
N PHE A 86 8.53 2.11 -2.22
CA PHE A 86 8.32 0.68 -1.99
C PHE A 86 7.69 0.47 -0.62
N LEU A 87 6.65 -0.35 -0.56
CA LEU A 87 5.86 -0.60 0.64
C LEU A 87 6.04 -2.04 1.10
N ASN A 88 6.23 -2.26 2.40
CA ASN A 88 6.14 -3.61 2.94
C ASN A 88 4.68 -4.09 3.03
N LYS A 89 4.51 -5.39 3.31
CA LYS A 89 3.18 -6.02 3.40
C LYS A 89 2.28 -5.35 4.43
N ASP A 90 2.83 -4.94 5.56
CA ASP A 90 2.04 -4.32 6.64
C ASP A 90 1.50 -2.95 6.22
N THR A 91 2.30 -2.14 5.50
CA THR A 91 1.83 -0.86 4.96
C THR A 91 0.72 -1.07 3.94
N ILE A 92 0.87 -2.04 3.04
CA ILE A 92 -0.18 -2.37 2.05
C ILE A 92 -1.47 -2.82 2.75
N ASN A 93 -1.35 -3.65 3.79
CA ASN A 93 -2.48 -4.12 4.60
C ASN A 93 -3.22 -2.98 5.30
N VAL A 94 -2.50 -1.98 5.81
CA VAL A 94 -3.11 -0.78 6.39
C VAL A 94 -3.89 0.01 5.34
N ILE A 95 -3.31 0.25 4.16
CA ILE A 95 -3.98 0.97 3.08
C ILE A 95 -5.27 0.25 2.65
N LEU A 96 -5.22 -1.06 2.47
CA LEU A 96 -6.40 -1.86 2.10
C LEU A 96 -7.48 -1.80 3.18
N ASN A 97 -7.11 -1.83 4.47
CA ASN A 97 -8.07 -1.67 5.56
C ASN A 97 -8.78 -0.32 5.54
N GLU A 98 -8.06 0.77 5.30
CA GLU A 98 -8.67 2.09 5.20
C GLU A 98 -9.63 2.17 4.01
N LEU A 99 -9.20 1.69 2.85
CA LEU A 99 -10.05 1.66 1.67
C LEU A 99 -11.33 0.85 1.92
N GLU A 100 -11.26 -0.28 2.61
CA GLU A 100 -12.46 -1.09 2.91
C GLU A 100 -13.38 -0.41 3.92
N ILE A 101 -12.84 0.17 5.00
CA ILE A 101 -13.63 0.90 6.00
C ILE A 101 -14.41 2.05 5.35
N HIS A 102 -13.84 2.66 4.31
CA HIS A 102 -14.44 3.72 3.54
C HIS A 102 -15.26 3.24 2.32
N ASN A 103 -15.46 1.93 2.16
CA ASN A 103 -16.16 1.31 1.02
C ASN A 103 -15.60 1.73 -0.36
N GLN A 104 -14.29 1.91 -0.43
CA GLN A 104 -13.57 2.32 -1.64
C GLN A 104 -12.92 1.14 -2.36
N ILE A 105 -13.01 -0.08 -1.82
CA ILE A 105 -12.59 -1.30 -2.49
C ILE A 105 -13.66 -2.38 -2.45
N GLU A 106 -13.73 -3.17 -3.52
CA GLU A 106 -14.55 -4.36 -3.65
C GLU A 106 -13.68 -5.59 -3.86
N PHE A 107 -14.08 -6.72 -3.26
CA PHE A 107 -13.40 -8.00 -3.43
C PHE A 107 -14.08 -8.83 -4.53
N ASN A 108 -13.30 -9.23 -5.53
CA ASN A 108 -13.72 -10.17 -6.56
C ASN A 108 -13.33 -11.60 -6.16
N GLU A 109 -14.30 -12.34 -5.62
CA GLU A 109 -14.10 -13.73 -5.17
C GLU A 109 -13.64 -14.69 -6.28
N LYS A 110 -13.98 -14.43 -7.55
CA LYS A 110 -13.67 -15.35 -8.65
C LYS A 110 -12.18 -15.39 -9.00
N ILE A 111 -11.50 -14.26 -8.86
CA ILE A 111 -10.08 -14.10 -9.21
C ILE A 111 -9.21 -13.71 -8.01
N LEU A 112 -9.83 -13.60 -6.82
CA LEU A 112 -9.21 -13.25 -5.54
C LEU A 112 -8.47 -11.91 -5.58
N GLU A 113 -9.11 -10.89 -6.15
CA GLU A 113 -8.53 -9.55 -6.33
C GLU A 113 -9.39 -8.47 -5.69
N TYR A 114 -8.74 -7.41 -5.19
CA TYR A 114 -9.40 -6.19 -4.74
C TYR A 114 -9.36 -5.14 -5.85
N LYS A 115 -10.45 -4.40 -6.01
CA LYS A 115 -10.55 -3.29 -6.97
C LYS A 115 -11.09 -2.04 -6.33
N LEU A 116 -10.61 -0.87 -6.76
CA LEU A 116 -11.19 0.41 -6.35
C LEU A 116 -12.60 0.59 -6.94
N VAL A 117 -13.50 1.19 -6.14
CA VAL A 117 -14.88 1.54 -6.51
C VAL A 117 -14.97 2.99 -6.99
#